data_AF-A0A5E4CSE4-F1
#
_entry.id   AF-A0A5E4CSE4-F1
#
_cell.length_a   1.000
_cell.length_b   1.000
_cell.length_c   1.000
_cell.angle_alpha   90.00
_cell.angle_beta   90.00
_cell.angle_gamma   90.00
#
_symmetry.space_group_name_H-M   'P 1'
#
loop_
_entity.id
_entity.type
_entity.pdbx_description
1 polymer ?
#
loop_
_entity_poly.entity_id
_entity_poly.type
_entity_poly.pdbx_seq_one_letter_code
_entity_poly.pdbx_strand_id
1 'polypeptide(L)' 'MFIYPDLISPDEMFSDIYKILEMAEGLCLEMEGKMVSRTEGNINDSLIGGNTSAEGPQEE' A
#
# COMPACT_ATOMS: atom_id res chain seq x y z
N MET A 1 -2.39 16.27 -7.75
CA MET A 1 -2.24 14.82 -7.94
C MET A 1 -1.14 14.57 -8.95
N PHE A 2 0.09 14.84 -8.52
CA PHE A 2 1.29 14.25 -9.10
C PHE A 2 1.51 12.90 -8.44
N ILE A 3 1.79 11.89 -9.26
CA ILE A 3 2.15 10.55 -8.82
C ILE A 3 3.67 10.44 -8.87
N TYR A 4 4.25 9.89 -7.82
CA TYR A 4 5.66 9.58 -7.71
C TYR A 4 5.83 8.08 -7.96
N PRO A 5 6.24 7.68 -9.18
CA PRO A 5 6.51 6.28 -9.49
C PRO A 5 7.85 5.83 -8.92
N ASP A 6 7.97 4.54 -8.63
CA ASP A 6 9.24 3.90 -8.35
C ASP A 6 10.16 3.95 -9.58
N LEU A 7 11.46 4.04 -9.33
CA LEU A 7 12.46 4.07 -10.41
C LEU A 7 12.72 2.68 -11.00
N ILE A 8 12.48 1.60 -10.25
CA ILE A 8 12.84 0.22 -10.60
C ILE A 8 11.65 -0.53 -11.22
N SER A 9 10.47 -0.49 -10.61
CA SER A 9 9.25 -1.23 -11.04
C SER A 9 8.20 -0.39 -11.79
N PRO A 10 8.51 0.87 -12.12
CA PRO A 10 7.54 1.95 -12.43
C PRO A 10 6.19 1.99 -11.73
N ASP A 11 6.01 1.28 -10.61
CA ASP A 11 4.74 1.27 -9.90
C ASP A 11 4.54 2.56 -9.10
N GLU A 12 3.28 2.95 -8.93
CA GLU A 12 2.93 4.09 -8.08
C GLU A 12 3.36 3.85 -6.63
N MET A 13 4.21 4.72 -6.09
CA MET A 13 4.57 4.68 -4.68
C MET A 13 3.66 5.57 -3.83
N PHE A 14 3.51 6.84 -4.24
CA PHE A 14 2.73 7.83 -3.49
C PHE A 14 2.35 9.03 -4.36
N SER A 15 1.57 9.96 -3.80
CA SER A 15 1.11 11.16 -4.51
C SER A 15 1.22 12.45 -3.67
N ASP A 16 1.25 13.60 -4.35
CA ASP A 16 1.34 14.95 -3.76
C ASP A 16 0.14 15.35 -2.86
N ILE A 17 -0.83 14.47 -2.64
CA ILE A 17 -1.97 14.71 -1.74
C ILE A 17 -1.56 14.67 -0.26
N TYR A 18 -0.46 14.01 0.06
CA TYR A 18 0.15 14.09 1.39
C TYR A 18 1.23 15.17 1.39
N LYS A 19 1.52 15.70 2.57
CA LYS A 19 2.63 16.65 2.73
C LYS A 19 3.94 15.91 2.54
N ILE A 20 4.80 16.45 1.68
CA ILE A 20 6.12 15.92 1.36
C ILE A 20 7.17 16.91 1.85
N LEU A 21 8.22 16.40 2.50
CA LEU A 21 9.40 17.16 2.89
C LEU A 21 10.63 16.58 2.17
N GLU A 22 11.41 17.45 1.54
CA GLU A 22 12.72 17.09 1.00
C GLU A 22 13.75 17.05 2.13
N MET A 23 14.53 15.98 2.16
CA MET A 23 15.56 15.72 3.15
C MET A 23 16.87 15.34 2.48
N ALA A 24 17.98 15.40 3.24
CA ALA A 24 19.32 15.03 2.77
C ALA A 24 19.67 15.70 1.43
N GLU A 25 19.54 17.02 1.35
CA GLU A 25 19.81 17.81 0.14
C GLU A 25 19.04 17.34 -1.12
N GLY A 26 17.81 16.84 -0.94
CA GLY A 26 16.96 16.37 -2.04
C GLY A 26 17.17 14.90 -2.41
N LEU A 27 17.97 14.16 -1.63
CA LEU A 27 18.18 12.72 -1.84
C LEU A 27 16.99 11.88 -1.38
N CYS A 28 16.20 12.37 -0.42
CA CYS A 28 15.09 11.64 0.17
C CYS A 28 13.83 12.49 0.27
N LEU A 29 12.67 11.83 0.15
CA LEU A 29 11.35 12.42 0.39
C LEU A 29 10.72 11.77 1.63
N GLU A 30 10.38 12.58 2.62
CA GLU A 30 9.59 12.16 3.78
C GLU A 30 8.13 12.55 3.59
N MET A 31 7.20 11.67 3.96
CA MET A 31 5.77 11.87 3.74
C MET A 31 4.97 11.76 5.04
N GLU A 32 4.11 12.75 5.31
CA GLU A 32 3.22 12.75 6.48
C GLU A 32 2.01 11.83 6.23
N GLY A 33 2.06 10.60 6.76
CA GLY A 33 0.96 9.66 6.76
C GLY A 33 -0.06 9.92 7.88
N LYS A 34 -1.33 9.57 7.65
CA LYS A 34 -2.36 9.55 8.69
C LYS A 34 -2.75 8.12 9.04
N MET A 35 -2.64 7.77 10.32
CA MET A 35 -3.23 6.53 10.83
C MET A 35 -4.75 6.65 10.80
N VAL A 36 -5.40 5.78 10.04
CA VAL A 36 -6.87 5.70 9.94
C VAL A 36 -7.32 4.27 10.27
N SER A 37 -8.36 4.14 11.09
CA SER A 37 -9.00 2.84 11.31
C SER A 37 -9.99 2.57 10.19
N ARG A 38 -9.95 1.35 9.65
CA ARG A 38 -11.00 0.82 8.78
C ARG A 38 -11.92 -0.05 9.62
N THR A 39 -13.23 0.10 9.47
CA THR A 39 -14.20 -0.84 10.05
C THR A 39 -14.18 -2.12 9.22
N GLU A 40 -13.86 -3.26 9.84
CA GLU A 40 -14.11 -4.58 9.24
C GLU A 40 -15.62 -4.81 9.18
N GLY A 41 -16.24 -4.59 8.02
CA GLY A 41 -17.63 -4.93 7.77
C GLY A 41 -17.82 -5.31 6.30
N ASN A 42 -18.62 -6.35 6.04
CA ASN A 42 -18.96 -6.95 4.73
C ASN A 42 -17.84 -6.89 3.67
N ILE A 43 -16.60 -7.11 4.06
CA ILE A 43 -15.56 -7.46 3.10
C ILE A 43 -15.70 -8.97 2.99
N ASN A 44 -16.11 -9.45 1.82
CA ASN A 44 -16.21 -10.88 1.59
C ASN A 44 -14.81 -11.46 1.77
N ASP A 45 -14.63 -12.42 2.70
CA ASP A 45 -13.35 -13.05 2.99
C ASP A 45 -12.71 -13.66 1.73
N SER A 46 -13.53 -14.01 0.73
CA SER A 46 -13.10 -14.45 -0.62
C SER A 46 -12.31 -13.37 -1.40
N LEU A 47 -12.36 -12.11 -0.98
CA LEU A 47 -11.65 -10.97 -1.58
C LEU A 47 -10.38 -10.58 -0.83
N ILE A 48 -10.19 -11.11 0.40
CA ILE A 48 -9.02 -10.85 1.25
C ILE A 48 -8.00 -11.98 1.14
N GLY A 49 -8.45 -13.21 0.87
CA GLY A 49 -7.60 -14.38 0.70
C GLY A 49 -7.21 -14.66 -0.76
N GLY A 50 -5.99 -15.13 -0.97
CA GLY A 50 -5.63 -15.86 -2.18
C GLY A 50 -6.61 -17.03 -2.40
N ASN A 51 -6.85 -17.36 -3.66
CA ASN A 51 -7.72 -18.46 -4.10
C ASN A 51 -7.74 -19.65 -3.11
N THR A 52 -8.87 -19.85 -2.41
CA THR A 52 -9.09 -20.96 -1.46
C THR A 52 -8.78 -22.33 -2.08
N SER A 53 -8.88 -22.46 -3.40
CA SER A 53 -8.53 -23.67 -4.15
C SER A 53 -7.02 -23.96 -4.26
N ALA A 54 -6.13 -23.02 -3.88
CA ALA A 54 -4.67 -23.21 -3.88
C ALA A 54 -4.11 -23.59 -2.50
N GLU A 55 -4.92 -23.46 -1.44
CA GLU A 55 -4.56 -24.02 -0.14
C GLU A 55 -4.70 -25.55 -0.25
N GLY A 56 -3.60 -26.28 -0.05
CA GLY A 56 -3.60 -27.74 -0.06
C GLY A 56 -4.46 -28.31 1.08
N PRO A 57 -4.71 -29.64 1.09
CA PRO A 57 -5.49 -30.26 2.17
C PRO A 57 -4.92 -29.87 3.54
N GLN A 58 -5.79 -29.45 4.46
CA GLN A 58 -5.43 -29.26 5.86
C GLN A 58 -4.99 -30.62 6.42
N GLU A 59 -3.72 -30.72 6.84
CA GLU A 59 -3.24 -31.87 7.60
C GLU A 59 -3.84 -31.78 9.02
N GLU A 60 -4.65 -32.77 9.40
CA GLU A 60 -5.21 -32.94 10.76
C GLU A 60 -4.16 -33.46 11.77
#